data_AF-A0A972EHM8-F1
#
_entry.id   AF-A0A972EHM8-F1
#
_cell.length_a   1.000
_cell.length_b   1.000
_cell.length_c   1.000
_cell.angle_alpha   90.00
_cell.angle_beta   90.00
_cell.angle_gamma   90.00
#
_symmetry.space_group_name_H-M   'P 1'
#
loop_
_entity.id
_entity.type
_entity.pdbx_description
1 polymer ?
#
loop_
_entity_poly.entity_id
_entity_poly.type
_entity_poly.pdbx_seq_one_letter_code
_entity_poly.pdbx_strand_id
1 'polypeptide(L)'
;MSKEFIEFKGNIPANVSKDASYSIKRNKHGEYVIGLVYRSVDEEIWYPSTDEHGELVDKINEIKLYFSGSPGGKFYINEYSQVLVPAADSKYYYAGEYHNPIFFEFEGKKISGEAIDFDGKQLQAGDIWVGPHAGIPYILNAGGKDITYRYSPRENVIIEKKLSREVGKTVALSVAKEIAIIKGNNGGRFYVNEYKNIFAPIHSEYGNDYIYVGKLNLDNWFPKPNMDKVCETEGVV
;
A
#
# COMPACT_ATOMS: atom_id res chain seq x y z
N MET A 1 -1.24 -0.89 -32.71
CA MET A 1 -0.09 -0.89 -31.77
C MET A 1 -0.51 -1.71 -30.56
N SER A 2 0.21 -2.79 -30.23
CA SER A 2 -0.03 -3.54 -28.99
C SER A 2 0.29 -2.62 -27.81
N LYS A 3 -0.68 -2.41 -26.93
CA LYS A 3 -0.48 -1.66 -25.70
C LYS A 3 0.31 -2.56 -24.76
N GLU A 4 1.48 -2.11 -24.32
CA GLU A 4 2.36 -2.89 -23.46
C GLU A 4 2.22 -2.41 -22.02
N PHE A 5 1.72 -3.28 -21.15
CA PHE A 5 1.59 -3.01 -19.71
C PHE A 5 2.74 -3.64 -18.96
N ILE A 6 3.30 -2.90 -18.01
CA ILE A 6 4.46 -3.34 -17.22
C ILE A 6 3.97 -4.12 -16.01
N GLU A 7 4.29 -5.42 -15.95
CA GLU A 7 4.01 -6.25 -14.79
C GLU A 7 4.90 -5.81 -13.60
N PHE A 8 4.28 -5.56 -12.45
CA PHE A 8 4.98 -5.15 -11.25
C PHE A 8 5.57 -6.36 -10.52
N LYS A 9 6.89 -6.34 -10.29
CA LYS A 9 7.66 -7.45 -9.67
C LYS A 9 8.14 -7.16 -8.24
N GLY A 10 7.60 -6.13 -7.61
CA GLY A 10 7.93 -5.74 -6.23
C GLY A 10 7.07 -6.41 -5.16
N ASN A 11 6.98 -5.78 -3.98
CA ASN A 11 6.09 -6.22 -2.91
C ASN A 11 4.61 -5.96 -3.30
N ILE A 12 3.81 -7.01 -3.42
CA ILE A 12 2.39 -6.93 -3.78
C ILE A 12 1.51 -7.25 -2.58
N PRO A 13 0.42 -6.47 -2.34
CA PRO A 13 -0.55 -6.81 -1.31
C PRO A 13 -1.23 -8.16 -1.59
N ALA A 14 -1.11 -9.10 -0.66
CA ALA A 14 -1.77 -10.41 -0.72
C ALA A 14 -2.42 -10.74 0.63
N ASN A 15 -3.65 -11.27 0.60
CA ASN A 15 -4.44 -11.59 1.78
C ASN A 15 -4.57 -10.41 2.77
N VAL A 16 -4.86 -9.22 2.23
CA VAL A 16 -5.11 -7.99 3.00
C VAL A 16 -6.61 -7.75 3.19
N SER A 17 -6.95 -6.98 4.22
CA SER A 17 -8.33 -6.56 4.49
C SER A 17 -8.89 -5.67 3.38
N LYS A 18 -10.22 -5.52 3.30
CA LYS A 18 -10.87 -4.77 2.21
C LYS A 18 -10.53 -3.27 2.23
N ASP A 19 -10.25 -2.71 3.40
CA ASP A 19 -9.86 -1.32 3.67
C ASP A 19 -8.36 -1.05 3.44
N ALA A 20 -7.57 -2.07 3.10
CA ALA A 20 -6.14 -1.90 2.82
C ALA A 20 -5.83 -1.34 1.42
N SER A 21 -6.83 -0.88 0.68
CA SER A 21 -6.71 -0.45 -0.72
C SER A 21 -7.61 0.74 -1.03
N TYR A 22 -7.20 1.54 -2.00
CA TYR A 22 -8.11 2.47 -2.68
C TYR A 22 -8.96 1.70 -3.72
N SER A 23 -10.06 2.30 -4.14
CA SER A 23 -10.95 1.74 -5.16
C SER A 23 -11.43 2.80 -6.12
N ILE A 24 -11.57 2.47 -7.40
CA ILE A 24 -12.31 3.27 -8.35
C ILE A 24 -13.74 2.73 -8.42
N LYS A 25 -14.72 3.61 -8.21
CA LYS A 25 -16.16 3.31 -8.25
C LYS A 25 -16.90 4.41 -9.00
N ARG A 26 -18.16 4.16 -9.34
CA ARG A 26 -19.03 5.21 -9.90
C ARG A 26 -19.71 5.98 -8.76
N ASN A 27 -19.77 7.30 -8.88
CA ASN A 27 -20.61 8.13 -8.01
C ASN A 27 -22.08 8.08 -8.49
N LYS A 28 -22.97 8.80 -7.80
CA LYS A 28 -24.40 8.90 -8.15
C LYS A 28 -24.69 9.53 -9.52
N HIS A 29 -23.72 10.27 -10.07
CA HIS A 29 -23.77 10.90 -11.39
C HIS A 29 -23.19 10.00 -12.49
N GLY A 30 -22.67 8.83 -12.14
CA GLY A 30 -22.09 7.87 -13.07
C GLY A 30 -20.61 8.10 -13.39
N GLU A 31 -19.99 9.10 -12.77
CA GLU A 31 -18.57 9.44 -12.97
C GLU A 31 -17.67 8.54 -12.13
N TYR A 32 -16.47 8.25 -12.64
CA TYR A 32 -15.50 7.46 -11.90
C TYR A 32 -14.79 8.31 -10.86
N VAL A 33 -14.85 7.86 -9.62
CA VAL A 33 -14.26 8.52 -8.44
C VAL A 33 -13.37 7.55 -7.69
N ILE A 34 -12.38 8.09 -6.99
CA ILE A 34 -11.59 7.32 -6.03
C ILE A 34 -12.40 7.21 -4.75
N GLY A 35 -12.50 6.01 -4.19
CA GLY A 35 -13.21 5.71 -2.97
C GLY A 35 -12.36 4.89 -2.02
N LEU A 36 -12.70 5.03 -0.75
CA LEU A 36 -12.07 4.35 0.37
C LEU A 36 -13.14 3.61 1.18
N VAL A 37 -12.78 2.49 1.78
CA VAL A 37 -13.54 1.91 2.91
C VAL A 37 -12.80 2.34 4.16
N TYR A 38 -13.42 3.16 4.99
CA TYR A 38 -12.82 3.72 6.19
C TYR A 38 -13.57 3.16 7.41
N ARG A 39 -12.82 2.66 8.40
CA ARG A 39 -13.39 2.22 9.67
C ARG A 39 -13.07 3.27 10.72
N SER A 40 -14.09 3.89 11.29
CA SER A 40 -13.92 4.87 12.35
C SER A 40 -13.58 4.20 13.68
N VAL A 41 -13.15 5.02 14.64
CA VAL A 41 -12.91 4.58 16.03
C VAL A 41 -14.20 4.16 16.75
N ASP A 42 -15.36 4.62 16.27
CA ASP A 42 -16.69 4.31 16.83
C ASP A 42 -17.34 3.10 16.14
N GLU A 43 -16.52 2.22 15.54
CA GLU A 43 -16.93 1.02 14.78
C GLU A 43 -17.81 1.29 13.54
N GLU A 44 -17.94 2.54 13.11
CA GLU A 44 -18.66 2.87 11.89
C GLU A 44 -17.83 2.57 10.64
N ILE A 45 -18.51 2.24 9.54
CA ILE A 45 -17.88 2.06 8.24
C ILE A 45 -18.33 3.20 7.32
N TRP A 46 -17.39 4.05 6.92
CA TRP A 46 -17.61 5.13 5.98
C TRP A 46 -17.11 4.75 4.59
N TYR A 47 -17.77 5.29 3.56
CA TYR A 47 -17.43 5.04 2.16
C TYR A 47 -17.09 6.32 1.39
N PRO A 48 -16.17 7.16 1.91
CA PRO A 48 -15.90 8.44 1.29
C PRO A 48 -15.33 8.28 -0.12
N SER A 49 -15.47 9.32 -0.93
CA SER A 49 -14.95 9.38 -2.29
C SER A 49 -14.55 10.79 -2.70
N THR A 50 -13.61 10.88 -3.64
CA THR A 50 -13.14 12.12 -4.26
C THR A 50 -13.05 11.95 -5.78
N ASP A 51 -13.39 13.00 -6.52
CA ASP A 51 -13.34 13.10 -7.98
C ASP A 51 -12.16 13.96 -8.49
N GLU A 52 -11.28 14.42 -7.59
CA GLU A 52 -10.18 15.34 -7.90
C GLU A 52 -9.02 14.70 -8.70
N HIS A 53 -9.06 13.39 -8.95
CA HIS A 53 -7.92 12.62 -9.44
C HIS A 53 -8.19 11.95 -10.80
N GLY A 54 -8.80 12.69 -11.74
CA GLY A 54 -9.18 12.19 -13.07
C GLY A 54 -8.06 11.48 -13.83
N GLU A 55 -6.85 12.06 -13.88
CA GLU A 55 -5.71 11.45 -14.58
C GLU A 55 -5.29 10.09 -14.00
N LEU A 56 -5.36 9.93 -12.67
CA LEU A 56 -5.06 8.68 -11.99
C LEU A 56 -6.14 7.64 -12.31
N VAL A 57 -7.41 8.06 -12.26
CA VAL A 57 -8.56 7.24 -12.60
C VAL A 57 -8.45 6.69 -14.02
N ASP A 58 -8.09 7.54 -14.99
CA ASP A 58 -7.94 7.16 -16.39
C ASP A 58 -6.82 6.12 -16.58
N LYS A 59 -5.64 6.34 -15.98
CA LYS A 59 -4.52 5.39 -16.05
C LYS A 59 -4.86 4.02 -15.48
N ILE A 60 -5.56 3.98 -14.35
CA ILE A 60 -5.97 2.71 -13.74
C ILE A 60 -7.07 2.04 -14.58
N ASN A 61 -8.06 2.80 -15.03
CA ASN A 61 -9.15 2.29 -15.86
C ASN A 61 -8.65 1.73 -17.19
N GLU A 62 -7.61 2.32 -17.78
CA GLU A 62 -6.96 1.78 -18.97
C GLU A 62 -6.46 0.33 -18.76
N ILE A 63 -5.75 0.08 -17.66
CA ILE A 63 -5.26 -1.27 -17.30
C ILE A 63 -6.45 -2.20 -17.05
N LYS A 64 -7.43 -1.74 -16.27
CA LYS A 64 -8.60 -2.55 -15.90
C LYS A 64 -9.44 -2.95 -17.12
N LEU A 65 -9.69 -2.02 -18.04
CA LEU A 65 -10.39 -2.28 -19.28
C LEU A 65 -9.66 -3.30 -20.14
N TYR A 66 -8.32 -3.19 -20.25
CA TYR A 66 -7.53 -4.13 -21.03
C TYR A 66 -7.59 -5.56 -20.48
N PHE A 67 -7.36 -5.75 -19.17
CA PHE A 67 -7.25 -7.10 -18.60
C PHE A 67 -8.57 -7.72 -18.14
N SER A 68 -9.58 -6.91 -17.81
CA SER A 68 -10.85 -7.41 -17.26
C SER A 68 -12.08 -7.04 -18.09
N GLY A 69 -11.92 -6.25 -19.16
CA GLY A 69 -13.04 -5.76 -19.97
C GLY A 69 -13.94 -4.75 -19.24
N SER A 70 -13.61 -4.40 -18.00
CA SER A 70 -14.41 -3.48 -17.17
C SER A 70 -13.50 -2.48 -16.46
N PRO A 71 -13.91 -1.21 -16.34
CA PRO A 71 -13.18 -0.21 -15.57
C PRO A 71 -13.48 -0.34 -14.07
N GLY A 72 -12.67 0.33 -13.25
CA GLY A 72 -12.86 0.40 -11.80
C GLY A 72 -12.19 -0.73 -11.01
N GLY A 73 -12.48 -0.76 -9.72
CA GLY A 73 -11.94 -1.75 -8.78
C GLY A 73 -10.72 -1.25 -8.01
N LYS A 74 -10.05 -2.17 -7.31
CA LYS A 74 -8.97 -1.83 -6.37
C LYS A 74 -7.70 -1.39 -7.06
N PHE A 75 -6.95 -0.53 -6.37
CA PHE A 75 -5.56 -0.19 -6.65
C PHE A 75 -4.83 0.17 -5.34
N TYR A 76 -3.51 0.24 -5.41
CA TYR A 76 -2.64 0.60 -4.30
C TYR A 76 -1.62 1.63 -4.74
N ILE A 77 -1.08 2.38 -3.79
CA ILE A 77 0.08 3.23 -4.00
C ILE A 77 1.10 2.84 -2.94
N ASN A 78 2.32 2.53 -3.36
CA ASN A 78 3.38 2.13 -2.43
C ASN A 78 4.16 3.34 -1.89
N GLU A 79 5.12 3.10 -0.99
CA GLU A 79 5.98 4.09 -0.36
C GLU A 79 6.92 4.85 -1.34
N TYR A 80 6.99 4.36 -2.59
CA TYR A 80 7.70 4.96 -3.72
C TYR A 80 6.76 5.70 -4.69
N SER A 81 5.51 5.92 -4.28
CA SER A 81 4.47 6.55 -5.10
C SER A 81 4.11 5.75 -6.36
N GLN A 82 4.47 4.47 -6.46
CA GLN A 82 4.13 3.63 -7.61
C GLN A 82 2.69 3.12 -7.47
N VAL A 83 1.90 3.33 -8.52
CA VAL A 83 0.50 2.89 -8.58
C VAL A 83 0.45 1.45 -9.05
N LEU A 84 -0.13 0.58 -8.22
CA LEU A 84 -0.22 -0.87 -8.43
C LEU A 84 -1.66 -1.27 -8.70
N VAL A 85 -1.91 -1.90 -9.84
CA VAL A 85 -3.24 -2.28 -10.29
C VAL A 85 -3.36 -3.80 -10.36
N PRO A 86 -4.09 -4.45 -9.44
CA PRO A 86 -4.45 -5.86 -9.57
C PRO A 86 -5.27 -6.10 -10.84
N ALA A 87 -4.97 -7.15 -11.59
CA ALA A 87 -5.69 -7.55 -12.78
C ALA A 87 -6.34 -8.93 -12.64
N ALA A 88 -7.18 -9.30 -13.61
CA ALA A 88 -7.94 -10.56 -13.59
C ALA A 88 -7.06 -11.81 -13.70
N ASP A 89 -5.86 -11.68 -14.26
CA ASP A 89 -4.84 -12.72 -14.38
C ASP A 89 -4.07 -12.97 -13.06
N SER A 90 -4.55 -12.41 -11.94
CA SER A 90 -3.91 -12.46 -10.63
C SER A 90 -2.53 -11.80 -10.55
N LYS A 91 -2.17 -10.97 -11.55
CA LYS A 91 -0.96 -10.16 -11.54
C LYS A 91 -1.25 -8.72 -11.12
N TYR A 92 -0.17 -7.98 -10.87
CA TYR A 92 -0.21 -6.56 -10.60
C TYR A 92 0.52 -5.83 -11.72
N TYR A 93 -0.07 -4.73 -12.18
CA TYR A 93 0.51 -3.89 -13.23
C TYR A 93 0.83 -2.51 -12.69
N TYR A 94 1.94 -1.96 -13.17
CA TYR A 94 2.41 -0.62 -12.81
C TYR A 94 1.73 0.43 -13.70
N ALA A 95 1.02 1.39 -13.08
CA ALA A 95 0.31 2.46 -13.78
C ALA A 95 1.07 3.80 -13.81
N GLY A 96 2.34 3.80 -13.42
CA GLY A 96 3.15 5.00 -13.25
C GLY A 96 3.26 5.44 -11.79
N GLU A 97 3.89 6.59 -11.59
CA GLU A 97 3.99 7.22 -10.27
C GLU A 97 2.91 8.27 -10.08
N TYR A 98 2.45 8.41 -8.84
CA TYR A 98 1.44 9.39 -8.46
C TYR A 98 1.84 10.09 -7.16
N HIS A 99 2.14 11.38 -7.26
CA HIS A 99 2.69 12.18 -6.15
C HIS A 99 1.67 13.17 -5.56
N ASN A 100 0.49 13.31 -6.19
CA ASN A 100 -0.52 14.22 -5.66
C ASN A 100 -1.20 13.59 -4.43
N PRO A 101 -1.35 14.33 -3.32
CA PRO A 101 -2.03 13.83 -2.14
C PRO A 101 -3.46 13.40 -2.44
N ILE A 102 -3.84 12.21 -1.98
CA ILE A 102 -5.24 11.77 -1.97
C ILE A 102 -5.81 12.05 -0.59
N PHE A 103 -6.85 12.86 -0.54
CA PHE A 103 -7.63 13.11 0.67
C PHE A 103 -9.12 12.95 0.38
N PHE A 104 -9.87 12.72 1.44
CA PHE A 104 -11.31 12.59 1.41
C PHE A 104 -11.92 13.50 2.46
N GLU A 105 -13.12 14.00 2.19
CA GLU A 105 -13.93 14.70 3.17
C GLU A 105 -15.17 13.88 3.50
N PHE A 106 -15.44 13.73 4.79
CA PHE A 106 -16.66 13.09 5.29
C PHE A 106 -17.08 13.74 6.60
N GLU A 107 -18.30 14.25 6.67
CA GLU A 107 -18.84 14.92 7.86
C GLU A 107 -17.93 16.02 8.44
N GLY A 108 -17.29 16.80 7.56
CA GLY A 108 -16.36 17.88 7.94
C GLY A 108 -14.99 17.40 8.41
N LYS A 109 -14.71 16.09 8.41
CA LYS A 109 -13.40 15.52 8.71
C LYS A 109 -12.62 15.26 7.44
N LYS A 110 -11.34 15.62 7.45
CA LYS A 110 -10.38 15.28 6.40
C LYS A 110 -9.73 13.94 6.71
N ILE A 111 -9.83 12.98 5.79
CA ILE A 111 -9.25 11.65 5.90
C ILE A 111 -8.15 11.54 4.84
N SER A 112 -6.92 11.23 5.26
CA SER A 112 -5.78 11.07 4.34
C SER A 112 -4.75 10.13 4.94
N GLY A 113 -3.83 9.59 4.12
CA GLY A 113 -2.70 8.78 4.58
C GLY A 113 -1.62 9.54 5.34
N GLU A 114 -1.80 10.84 5.62
CA GLU A 114 -0.88 11.59 6.47
C GLU A 114 -1.01 11.17 7.94
N ALA A 115 0.08 11.34 8.70
CA ALA A 115 0.10 11.06 10.13
C ALA A 115 -0.40 12.27 10.92
N ILE A 116 -1.65 12.66 10.65
CA ILE A 116 -2.36 13.75 11.33
C ILE A 116 -3.69 13.23 11.86
N ASP A 117 -4.11 13.74 13.02
CA ASP A 117 -5.44 13.48 13.57
C ASP A 117 -6.51 14.39 12.94
N PHE A 118 -7.76 14.22 13.38
CA PHE A 118 -8.90 14.99 12.88
C PHE A 118 -8.86 16.47 13.27
N ASP A 119 -8.07 16.85 14.29
CA ASP A 119 -7.85 18.23 14.68
C ASP A 119 -6.64 18.85 13.94
N GLY A 120 -6.02 18.09 13.03
CA GLY A 120 -4.88 18.52 12.23
C GLY A 120 -3.54 18.47 12.96
N LYS A 121 -3.47 17.84 14.13
CA LYS A 121 -2.23 17.67 14.89
C LYS A 121 -1.48 16.43 14.41
N GLN A 122 -0.15 16.51 14.39
CA GLN A 122 0.69 15.37 14.01
C GLN A 122 0.62 14.24 15.06
N LEU A 123 0.42 13.02 14.57
CA LEU A 123 0.48 11.80 15.37
C LEU A 123 1.92 11.54 15.83
N GLN A 124 2.06 11.09 17.07
CA GLN A 124 3.30 10.59 17.64
C GLN A 124 3.32 9.06 17.54
N ALA A 125 4.53 8.48 17.50
CA ALA A 125 4.68 7.04 17.52
C ALA A 125 4.03 6.45 18.78
N GLY A 126 3.15 5.47 18.59
CA GLY A 126 2.33 4.86 19.65
C GLY A 126 0.89 5.38 19.70
N ASP A 127 0.59 6.53 19.07
CA ASP A 127 -0.78 7.02 18.98
C ASP A 127 -1.65 6.10 18.10
N ILE A 128 -2.97 6.16 18.30
CA ILE A 128 -3.92 5.46 17.43
C ILE A 128 -3.83 6.03 16.01
N TRP A 129 -3.73 5.13 15.04
CA TRP A 129 -3.77 5.48 13.62
C TRP A 129 -5.22 5.74 13.22
N VAL A 130 -5.52 7.00 12.89
CA VAL A 130 -6.85 7.43 12.45
C VAL A 130 -6.94 7.62 10.93
N GLY A 131 -5.85 7.39 10.20
CA GLY A 131 -5.81 7.47 8.75
C GLY A 131 -6.45 6.25 8.06
N PRO A 132 -6.57 6.27 6.72
CA PRO A 132 -6.96 5.10 5.95
C PRO A 132 -5.97 3.95 6.16
N HIS A 133 -6.45 2.72 6.06
CA HIS A 133 -5.59 1.53 6.13
C HIS A 133 -4.96 1.17 4.77
N ALA A 134 -5.14 2.02 3.75
CA ALA A 134 -4.49 1.85 2.45
C ALA A 134 -2.96 1.85 2.62
N GLY A 135 -2.32 0.73 2.26
CA GLY A 135 -0.88 0.57 2.40
C GLY A 135 -0.38 -0.81 1.99
N ILE A 136 0.94 -0.90 1.78
CA ILE A 136 1.62 -2.13 1.39
C ILE A 136 2.02 -2.92 2.63
N PRO A 137 1.64 -4.21 2.74
CA PRO A 137 1.95 -5.01 3.91
C PRO A 137 3.40 -5.49 3.90
N TYR A 138 4.02 -5.44 5.08
CA TYR A 138 5.31 -6.02 5.40
C TYR A 138 5.19 -6.87 6.67
N ILE A 139 6.16 -7.75 6.90
CA ILE A 139 6.20 -8.62 8.08
C ILE A 139 7.41 -8.24 8.93
N LEU A 140 7.15 -7.84 10.17
CA LEU A 140 8.17 -7.79 11.21
C LEU A 140 8.44 -9.23 11.68
N ASN A 141 9.67 -9.69 11.57
CA ASN A 141 10.01 -11.03 12.05
C ASN A 141 9.99 -11.07 13.58
N ALA A 142 9.57 -12.22 14.14
CA ALA A 142 9.51 -12.42 15.58
C ALA A 142 10.85 -12.09 16.26
N GLY A 143 10.76 -11.39 17.40
CA GLY A 143 11.90 -10.85 18.13
C GLY A 143 12.46 -9.53 17.56
N GLY A 144 11.79 -8.91 16.58
CA GLY A 144 12.18 -7.59 16.05
C GLY A 144 13.54 -7.59 15.35
N LYS A 145 13.90 -8.70 14.70
CA LYS A 145 15.27 -8.93 14.19
C LYS A 145 15.48 -8.57 12.72
N ASP A 146 14.41 -8.55 11.94
CA ASP A 146 14.45 -8.30 10.49
C ASP A 146 13.03 -8.03 9.99
N ILE A 147 12.93 -7.57 8.75
CA ILE A 147 11.67 -7.28 8.06
C ILE A 147 11.64 -8.08 6.76
N THR A 148 10.47 -8.62 6.42
CA THR A 148 10.30 -9.43 5.21
C THR A 148 9.03 -9.07 4.45
N TYR A 149 9.04 -9.41 3.16
CA TYR A 149 7.82 -9.55 2.38
C TYR A 149 7.93 -10.76 1.46
N ARG A 150 6.79 -11.25 1.00
CA ARG A 150 6.70 -12.41 0.11
C ARG A 150 5.83 -12.08 -1.10
N TYR A 151 6.21 -12.59 -2.25
CA TYR A 151 5.41 -12.51 -3.47
C TYR A 151 5.56 -13.77 -4.30
N SER A 152 4.57 -14.04 -5.16
CA SER A 152 4.55 -15.23 -6.01
C SER A 152 4.77 -14.80 -7.47
N PRO A 153 6.00 -14.90 -8.01
CA PRO A 153 6.29 -14.48 -9.38
C PRO A 153 5.63 -15.35 -10.45
N ARG A 154 5.25 -16.58 -10.08
CA ARG A 154 4.55 -17.57 -10.91
C ARG A 154 3.87 -18.59 -10.00
N GLU A 155 2.99 -19.40 -10.58
CA GLU A 155 2.26 -20.45 -9.86
C GLU A 155 3.21 -21.37 -9.09
N ASN A 156 2.83 -21.73 -7.85
CA ASN A 156 3.57 -22.61 -6.95
C ASN A 156 4.99 -22.17 -6.58
N VAL A 157 5.37 -20.91 -6.85
CA VAL A 157 6.66 -20.34 -6.43
C VAL A 157 6.43 -19.13 -5.53
N ILE A 158 7.07 -19.12 -4.36
CA ILE A 158 7.05 -17.98 -3.42
C ILE A 158 8.49 -17.50 -3.24
N ILE A 159 8.72 -16.21 -3.47
CA ILE A 159 9.97 -15.53 -3.14
C ILE A 159 9.79 -14.81 -1.82
N GLU A 160 10.68 -15.06 -0.86
CA GLU A 160 10.82 -14.26 0.36
C GLU A 160 12.00 -13.31 0.23
N LYS A 161 11.73 -12.02 0.44
CA LYS A 161 12.74 -10.95 0.49
C LYS A 161 12.94 -10.52 1.93
N LYS A 162 14.20 -10.36 2.34
CA LYS A 162 14.59 -9.94 3.69
C LYS A 162 15.31 -8.61 3.62
N LEU A 163 14.97 -7.66 4.49
CA LEU A 163 15.59 -6.35 4.52
C LEU A 163 17.08 -6.46 4.77
N SER A 164 17.49 -7.34 5.70
CA SER A 164 18.91 -7.62 5.99
C SER A 164 19.75 -8.07 4.81
N ARG A 165 19.14 -8.62 3.74
CA ARG A 165 19.83 -9.00 2.51
C ARG A 165 20.02 -7.83 1.55
N GLU A 166 19.19 -6.81 1.63
CA GLU A 166 19.20 -5.65 0.73
C GLU A 166 20.03 -4.50 1.30
N VAL A 167 19.89 -4.20 2.61
CA VAL A 167 20.58 -3.06 3.26
C VAL A 167 21.62 -3.49 4.30
N GLY A 168 21.84 -4.79 4.45
CA GLY A 168 22.76 -5.35 5.44
C GLY A 168 22.14 -5.53 6.83
N LYS A 169 22.73 -6.45 7.61
CA LYS A 169 22.16 -6.91 8.89
C LYS A 169 22.04 -5.81 9.94
N THR A 170 23.02 -4.92 10.06
CA THR A 170 23.03 -3.88 11.09
C THR A 170 21.93 -2.84 10.85
N VAL A 171 21.81 -2.37 9.61
CA VAL A 171 20.77 -1.40 9.21
C VAL A 171 19.38 -2.02 9.38
N ALA A 172 19.17 -3.22 8.84
CA ALA A 172 17.89 -3.92 8.96
C ALA A 172 17.48 -4.17 10.42
N LEU A 173 18.44 -4.51 11.30
CA LEU A 173 18.18 -4.68 12.72
C LEU A 173 17.79 -3.35 13.39
N SER A 174 18.40 -2.23 13.02
CA SER A 174 18.01 -0.90 13.54
C SER A 174 16.56 -0.61 13.20
N VAL A 175 16.21 -0.71 11.91
CA VAL A 175 14.85 -0.43 11.42
C VAL A 175 13.83 -1.39 12.05
N ALA A 176 14.15 -2.68 12.14
CA ALA A 176 13.27 -3.67 12.77
C ALA A 176 13.04 -3.37 14.26
N LYS A 177 14.08 -2.92 14.99
CA LYS A 177 13.97 -2.53 16.39
C LYS A 177 13.14 -1.27 16.59
N GLU A 178 13.31 -0.26 15.74
CA GLU A 178 12.51 0.97 15.79
C GLU A 178 11.02 0.65 15.68
N ILE A 179 10.62 -0.22 14.74
CA ILE A 179 9.24 -0.69 14.62
C ILE A 179 8.84 -1.52 15.85
N ALA A 180 9.70 -2.42 16.31
CA ALA A 180 9.39 -3.35 17.41
C ALA A 180 9.26 -2.66 18.79
N ILE A 181 9.92 -1.52 19.00
CA ILE A 181 9.76 -0.71 20.23
C ILE A 181 8.31 -0.26 20.40
N ILE A 182 7.63 0.07 19.30
CA ILE A 182 6.26 0.58 19.30
C ILE A 182 5.24 -0.56 19.13
N LYS A 183 5.44 -1.42 18.12
CA LYS A 183 4.52 -2.53 17.80
C LYS A 183 4.62 -3.70 18.80
N GLY A 184 5.76 -3.86 19.45
CA GLY A 184 6.13 -5.05 20.23
C GLY A 184 6.90 -6.10 19.43
N ASN A 185 7.42 -7.09 20.16
CA ASN A 185 8.38 -8.08 19.65
C ASN A 185 7.77 -9.39 19.11
N ASN A 186 6.44 -9.54 19.13
CA ASN A 186 5.78 -10.76 18.65
C ASN A 186 5.89 -10.94 17.12
N GLY A 187 6.35 -9.91 16.41
CA GLY A 187 6.38 -9.87 14.96
C GLY A 187 5.00 -9.62 14.36
N GLY A 188 4.82 -10.06 13.12
CA GLY A 188 3.55 -9.96 12.40
C GLY A 188 3.50 -8.77 11.45
N ARG A 189 2.31 -8.55 10.88
CA ARG A 189 2.13 -7.55 9.81
C ARG A 189 2.19 -6.13 10.32
N PHE A 190 2.71 -5.25 9.48
CA PHE A 190 2.52 -3.81 9.51
C PHE A 190 2.40 -3.31 8.07
N TYR A 191 2.03 -2.06 7.91
CA TYR A 191 1.72 -1.46 6.61
C TYR A 191 2.52 -0.19 6.43
N VAL A 192 2.90 0.10 5.19
CA VAL A 192 3.52 1.35 4.79
C VAL A 192 2.69 1.97 3.67
N ASN A 193 2.25 3.21 3.84
CA ASN A 193 1.47 3.91 2.83
C ASN A 193 2.34 4.81 1.92
N GLU A 194 1.70 5.49 0.98
CA GLU A 194 2.31 6.39 0.00
C GLU A 194 3.01 7.61 0.62
N TYR A 195 2.63 8.00 1.85
CA TYR A 195 3.28 9.05 2.62
C TYR A 195 4.46 8.53 3.45
N LYS A 196 4.81 7.25 3.29
CA LYS A 196 5.88 6.55 4.03
C LYS A 196 5.56 6.40 5.51
N ASN A 197 4.30 6.54 5.89
CA ASN A 197 3.87 6.31 7.27
C ASN A 197 3.72 4.81 7.51
N ILE A 198 4.28 4.36 8.63
CA ILE A 198 4.20 3.01 9.12
C ILE A 198 3.07 2.94 10.15
N PHE A 199 2.14 2.02 9.95
CA PHE A 199 1.08 1.73 10.91
C PHE A 199 0.89 0.23 11.05
N ALA A 200 0.42 -0.22 12.20
CA ALA A 200 0.36 -1.65 12.50
C ALA A 200 -0.89 -2.02 13.28
N PRO A 201 -1.48 -3.20 13.01
CA PRO A 201 -2.57 -3.72 13.81
C PRO A 201 -2.07 -4.06 15.22
N ILE A 202 -2.88 -3.71 16.21
CA ILE A 202 -2.81 -4.12 17.61
C ILE A 202 -4.10 -4.83 17.98
N HIS A 203 -4.03 -5.75 18.94
CA HIS A 203 -5.22 -6.44 19.41
C HIS A 203 -5.97 -5.54 20.40
N SER A 204 -7.25 -5.31 20.16
CA SER A 204 -8.17 -4.63 21.07
C SER A 204 -9.32 -5.56 21.46
N GLU A 205 -10.09 -5.18 22.49
CA GLU A 205 -11.22 -6.00 22.97
C GLU A 205 -12.30 -6.23 21.90
N TYR A 206 -12.39 -5.32 20.92
CA TYR A 206 -13.42 -5.32 19.87
C TYR A 206 -12.89 -5.64 18.47
N GLY A 207 -11.60 -5.94 18.33
CA GLY A 207 -11.01 -6.29 17.04
C GLY A 207 -9.53 -5.94 16.93
N ASN A 208 -9.15 -5.42 15.75
CA ASN A 208 -7.82 -4.85 15.56
C ASN A 208 -7.95 -3.34 15.40
N ASP A 209 -7.41 -2.60 16.36
CA ASP A 209 -7.08 -1.20 16.16
C ASP A 209 -5.74 -1.10 15.44
N TYR A 210 -5.40 0.10 14.97
CA TYR A 210 -4.11 0.39 14.37
C TYR A 210 -3.40 1.47 15.15
N ILE A 211 -2.08 1.34 15.26
CA ILE A 211 -1.22 2.36 15.86
C ILE A 211 -0.29 2.94 14.80
N TYR A 212 0.00 4.23 14.94
CA TYR A 212 1.07 4.87 14.20
C TYR A 212 2.41 4.44 14.76
N VAL A 213 3.29 3.90 13.92
CA VAL A 213 4.62 3.42 14.32
C VAL A 213 5.69 4.48 14.07
N GLY A 214 5.54 5.26 13.00
CA GLY A 214 6.50 6.29 12.63
C GLY A 214 6.60 6.47 11.12
N LYS A 215 7.60 7.24 10.69
CA LYS A 215 7.84 7.53 9.27
C LYS A 215 9.06 6.76 8.77
N LEU A 216 8.90 6.09 7.63
CA LEU A 216 9.94 5.29 7.02
C LEU A 216 11.04 6.16 6.39
N ASN A 217 12.29 5.80 6.65
CA ASN A 217 13.44 6.28 5.90
C ASN A 217 13.77 5.32 4.74
N LEU A 218 13.63 5.79 3.49
CA LEU A 218 13.86 4.98 2.30
C LEU A 218 15.33 4.58 2.11
N ASP A 219 16.28 5.35 2.63
CA ASP A 219 17.72 5.04 2.51
C ASP A 219 18.09 3.74 3.23
N ASN A 220 17.29 3.35 4.22
CA ASN A 220 17.46 2.15 5.03
C ASN A 220 16.44 1.05 4.68
N TRP A 221 15.77 1.15 3.52
CA TRP A 221 14.64 0.30 3.14
C TRP A 221 14.93 -0.63 1.97
N PHE A 222 13.96 -1.48 1.63
CA PHE A 222 14.00 -2.27 0.39
C PHE A 222 14.13 -1.34 -0.81
N PRO A 223 14.98 -1.66 -1.80
CA PRO A 223 15.15 -0.79 -2.96
C PRO A 223 13.84 -0.65 -3.73
N LYS A 224 13.66 0.52 -4.35
CA LYS A 224 12.54 0.76 -5.27
C LYS A 224 12.52 -0.32 -6.36
N PRO A 225 11.40 -1.03 -6.57
CA PRO A 225 11.28 -2.00 -7.65
C PRO A 225 11.53 -1.36 -9.01
N ASN A 226 12.46 -1.91 -9.78
CA ASN A 226 12.74 -1.46 -11.14
C ASN A 226 11.63 -1.95 -12.09
N MET A 227 11.04 -1.02 -12.84
CA MET A 227 9.97 -1.24 -13.81
C MET A 227 10.47 -1.16 -15.26
N ASP A 228 11.79 -1.16 -15.47
CA ASP A 228 12.38 -1.21 -16.81
C ASP A 228 11.88 -2.46 -17.56
N LYS A 229 11.56 -2.26 -18.84
CA LYS A 229 11.24 -3.37 -19.74
C LYS A 229 12.49 -4.22 -19.87
N VAL A 230 12.40 -5.49 -19.48
CA VAL A 230 13.42 -6.47 -19.87
C VAL A 230 13.26 -6.65 -21.37
N CYS A 231 14.11 -5.99 -22.16
CA CYS A 231 14.29 -6.37 -23.55
C CYS A 231 14.84 -7.80 -23.54
N GLU A 232 13.98 -8.78 -23.79
CA GLU A 232 14.43 -10.11 -24.19
C GLU A 232 15.19 -9.90 -25.51
N THR A 233 16.52 -9.84 -25.44
CA THR A 233 17.34 -10.04 -26.62
C THR A 233 17.08 -11.46 -27.08
N GLU A 234 16.24 -11.62 -28.10
CA GLU A 234 16.16 -12.85 -28.86
C GLU A 234 17.58 -13.26 -29.25
N GLY A 235 18.02 -14.40 -28.71
CA GLY A 235 19.29 -15.00 -29.08
C GLY A 235 19.23 -15.32 -30.56
N VAL A 236 20.02 -14.57 -31.34
CA VAL A 236 20.37 -14.96 -32.70
C VAL A 236 21.20 -16.23 -32.59
N VAL A 237 20.65 -17.31 -33.14
CA VAL A 237 21.27 -18.63 -33.32
C VAL A 237 22.54 -18.53 -34.17
#